data_AF-A0A3Q2ZAB4-F1
#
_entry.id   AF-A0A3Q2ZAB4-F1
#
_cell.length_a   1.000
_cell.length_b   1.000
_cell.length_c   1.000
_cell.angle_alpha   90.00
_cell.angle_beta   90.00
_cell.angle_gamma   90.00
#
_symmetry.space_group_name_H-M   'P 1'
#
loop_
_entity.id
_entity.type
_entity.pdbx_description
1 polymer ?
#
loop_
_entity_poly.entity_id
_entity_poly.type
_entity_poly.pdbx_seq_one_letter_code
_entity_poly.pdbx_strand_id
1 'polypeptide(L)'
;MQVQGSVQEVSSSDGCLNDSLEDEILAFLIDGEAQLHTYDDLTKVNPVTPTTVLRCLQARYSVKVFYTHAGCTLVALNPFRPVPELYSLDVMKEYHNAAQLKPHIFIVAEEAYRNVQGQLGPVNQSLVVSGESGAGKTWTSRCLMKYYATVAAPSSVVESHDTVERIERRVLDSNPIMEAFGMTVGLLSF
;
A
#
# COMPACT_ATOMS: atom_id res chain seq x y z
N MET A 1 -25.42 -30.08 -52.79
CA MET A 1 -24.46 -28.96 -52.80
C MET A 1 -25.23 -27.72 -52.34
N GLN A 2 -25.33 -27.59 -51.02
CA GLN A 2 -25.89 -26.45 -50.30
C GLN A 2 -24.71 -25.67 -49.73
N VAL A 3 -24.78 -24.34 -49.75
CA VAL A 3 -24.72 -23.43 -48.58
C VAL A 3 -24.74 -22.01 -49.17
N GLN A 4 -25.85 -21.31 -48.98
CA GLN A 4 -26.00 -19.90 -49.31
C GLN A 4 -25.78 -19.13 -48.00
N GLY A 5 -24.58 -18.56 -47.85
CA GLY A 5 -24.19 -17.82 -46.66
C GLY A 5 -24.86 -16.45 -46.64
N SER A 6 -25.74 -16.24 -45.66
CA SER A 6 -26.30 -14.96 -45.28
C SER A 6 -25.22 -14.13 -44.57
N VAL A 7 -24.80 -13.01 -45.19
CA VAL A 7 -24.06 -11.95 -44.48
C VAL A 7 -25.11 -11.10 -43.76
N GLN A 8 -25.17 -11.25 -42.44
CA GLN A 8 -25.95 -10.40 -41.57
C GLN A 8 -24.96 -9.45 -40.89
N GLU A 9 -24.95 -8.18 -41.31
CA GLU A 9 -24.24 -7.12 -40.58
C GLU A 9 -24.92 -6.94 -39.22
N VAL A 10 -24.23 -7.39 -38.17
CA VAL A 10 -24.59 -7.05 -36.78
C VAL A 10 -23.94 -5.70 -36.49
N SER A 11 -24.75 -4.65 -36.51
CA SER A 11 -24.35 -3.34 -35.97
C SER A 11 -24.24 -3.46 -34.44
N SER A 12 -23.04 -3.25 -33.94
CA SER A 12 -22.71 -3.24 -32.51
C SER A 12 -23.33 -2.01 -31.83
N SER A 13 -24.35 -2.25 -31.02
CA SER A 13 -25.01 -1.27 -30.17
C SER A 13 -24.27 -1.04 -28.85
N ASP A 14 -22.97 -0.72 -28.91
CA ASP A 14 -22.11 -0.54 -27.71
C ASP A 14 -21.90 0.94 -27.31
N GLY A 15 -22.51 1.89 -28.02
CA GLY A 15 -22.24 3.33 -27.81
C GLY A 15 -22.99 4.00 -26.64
N CYS A 16 -24.20 3.55 -26.28
CA CYS A 16 -25.07 4.29 -25.37
C CYS A 16 -24.70 4.15 -23.87
N LEU A 17 -24.18 2.98 -23.46
CA LEU A 17 -23.85 2.71 -22.05
C LEU A 17 -22.53 3.34 -21.61
N ASN A 18 -21.58 3.47 -22.55
CA ASN A 18 -20.27 4.06 -22.26
C ASN A 18 -20.39 5.58 -22.04
N ASP A 19 -21.18 6.28 -22.87
CA ASP A 19 -21.45 7.72 -22.69
C ASP A 19 -22.05 8.02 -21.30
N SER A 20 -23.01 7.21 -20.85
CA SER A 20 -23.65 7.42 -19.53
C SER A 20 -22.69 7.25 -18.35
N LEU A 21 -21.76 6.28 -18.43
CA LEU A 21 -20.79 6.05 -17.36
C LEU A 21 -19.68 7.12 -17.37
N GLU A 22 -19.28 7.58 -18.55
CA GLU A 22 -18.31 8.67 -18.70
C GLU A 22 -18.85 9.98 -18.15
N ASP A 23 -20.13 10.28 -18.38
CA ASP A 23 -20.81 11.44 -17.80
C ASP A 23 -20.89 11.37 -16.27
N GLU A 24 -21.17 10.19 -15.69
CA GLU A 24 -21.16 9.98 -14.24
C GLU A 24 -19.76 10.15 -13.62
N ILE A 25 -18.71 9.66 -14.31
CA ILE A 25 -17.32 9.84 -13.88
C ILE A 25 -16.94 11.32 -13.93
N LEU A 26 -17.30 12.02 -15.01
CA LEU A 26 -17.01 13.45 -15.16
C LEU A 26 -17.72 14.28 -14.09
N ALA A 27 -19.00 14.01 -13.83
CA ALA A 27 -19.76 14.67 -12.77
C ALA A 27 -19.11 14.45 -11.39
N PHE A 28 -18.73 13.20 -11.08
CA PHE A 28 -18.03 12.89 -9.83
C PHE A 28 -16.69 13.63 -9.70
N LEU A 29 -15.92 13.72 -10.78
CA LEU A 29 -14.62 14.41 -10.77
C LEU A 29 -14.78 15.94 -10.68
N ILE A 30 -15.76 16.53 -11.36
CA ILE A 30 -16.00 17.98 -11.37
C ILE A 30 -16.53 18.47 -10.01
N ASP A 31 -17.50 17.77 -9.42
CA ASP A 31 -18.10 18.18 -8.14
C ASP A 31 -17.29 17.69 -6.92
N GLY A 32 -16.52 16.61 -7.08
CA GLY A 32 -15.86 15.89 -5.98
C GLY A 32 -14.35 16.13 -5.83
N GLU A 33 -13.69 16.82 -6.77
CA GLU A 33 -12.22 16.97 -6.81
C GLU A 33 -11.63 17.48 -5.47
N ALA A 34 -12.32 18.40 -4.80
CA ALA A 34 -11.89 18.97 -3.52
C ALA A 34 -11.85 17.95 -2.37
N GLN A 35 -12.63 16.86 -2.43
CA GLN A 35 -12.75 15.86 -1.35
C GLN A 35 -12.08 14.53 -1.69
N LEU A 36 -11.59 14.32 -2.91
CA LEU A 36 -10.95 13.06 -3.29
C LEU A 36 -9.78 12.67 -2.36
N HIS A 37 -9.04 13.66 -1.86
CA HIS A 37 -7.91 13.41 -0.97
C HIS A 37 -8.31 12.90 0.43
N THR A 38 -9.58 13.05 0.85
CA THR A 38 -10.04 12.64 2.18
C THR A 38 -10.43 11.17 2.26
N TYR A 39 -10.51 10.47 1.12
CA TYR A 39 -10.85 9.05 1.09
C TYR A 39 -9.67 8.20 1.55
N ASP A 40 -9.77 7.68 2.77
CA ASP A 40 -8.78 6.76 3.33
C ASP A 40 -8.92 5.32 2.80
N ASP A 41 -10.02 5.00 2.13
CA ASP A 41 -10.28 3.72 1.48
C ASP A 41 -10.85 3.92 0.07
N LEU A 42 -10.13 3.40 -0.93
CA LEU A 42 -10.47 3.51 -2.35
C LEU A 42 -11.77 2.79 -2.70
N THR A 43 -12.22 1.82 -1.91
CA THR A 43 -13.51 1.15 -2.13
C THR A 43 -14.72 2.05 -1.86
N LYS A 44 -14.50 3.20 -1.21
CA LYS A 44 -15.53 4.21 -0.93
C LYS A 44 -15.64 5.29 -2.00
N VAL A 45 -14.78 5.26 -3.02
CA VAL A 45 -14.84 6.15 -4.18
C VAL A 45 -15.93 5.63 -5.11
N ASN A 46 -16.96 6.43 -5.42
CA ASN A 46 -18.08 5.99 -6.26
C ASN A 46 -18.24 6.90 -7.48
N PRO A 47 -18.20 6.35 -8.71
CA PRO A 47 -18.00 4.94 -9.06
C PRO A 47 -16.54 4.49 -8.85
N VAL A 48 -16.33 3.23 -8.47
CA VAL A 48 -14.97 2.64 -8.38
C VAL A 48 -14.49 2.28 -9.79
N THR A 49 -13.73 3.18 -10.42
CA THR A 49 -13.15 2.96 -11.76
C THR A 49 -11.65 3.26 -11.73
N PRO A 50 -10.86 2.73 -12.70
CA PRO A 50 -9.44 3.05 -12.79
C PRO A 50 -9.16 4.57 -12.81
N THR A 51 -10.02 5.34 -13.50
CA THR A 51 -9.92 6.80 -13.60
C THR A 51 -10.17 7.48 -12.25
N THR A 52 -11.24 7.12 -11.54
CA THR A 52 -11.57 7.74 -10.24
C THR A 52 -10.56 7.37 -9.17
N VAL A 53 -10.08 6.12 -9.16
CA VAL A 53 -9.01 5.65 -8.27
C VAL A 53 -7.71 6.40 -8.53
N LEU A 54 -7.30 6.53 -9.79
CA LEU A 54 -6.08 7.27 -10.15
C LEU A 54 -6.16 8.73 -9.70
N ARG A 55 -7.29 9.40 -9.94
CA ARG A 55 -7.51 10.79 -9.51
C ARG A 55 -7.48 10.94 -7.99
N CYS A 56 -8.08 10.01 -7.26
CA CYS A 56 -8.02 9.96 -5.80
C CYS A 56 -6.58 9.83 -5.29
N LEU A 57 -5.81 8.89 -5.84
CA LEU A 57 -4.40 8.70 -5.50
C LEU A 57 -3.55 9.93 -5.82
N GLN A 58 -3.79 10.59 -6.97
CA GLN A 58 -3.11 11.84 -7.34
C GLN A 58 -3.43 12.99 -6.38
N ALA A 59 -4.70 13.13 -5.98
CA ALA A 59 -5.12 14.15 -5.02
C ALA A 59 -4.48 13.91 -3.64
N ARG A 60 -4.48 12.66 -3.15
CA ARG A 60 -3.81 12.26 -1.89
C ARG A 60 -2.30 12.50 -1.94
N TYR A 61 -1.65 12.14 -3.04
CA TYR A 61 -0.22 12.37 -3.22
C TYR A 61 0.14 13.86 -3.18
N SER A 62 -0.69 14.72 -3.78
CA SER A 62 -0.50 16.17 -3.80
C SER A 62 -0.53 16.80 -2.41
N VAL A 63 -1.33 16.25 -1.50
CA VAL A 63 -1.37 16.64 -0.07
C VAL A 63 -0.43 15.83 0.82
N LYS A 64 0.53 15.11 0.24
CA LYS A 64 1.57 14.32 0.93
C LYS A 64 1.00 13.15 1.77
N VAL A 65 -0.11 12.56 1.34
CA VAL A 65 -0.67 11.34 1.92
C VAL A 65 -0.33 10.16 1.00
N PHE A 66 0.54 9.27 1.49
CA PHE A 66 1.15 8.22 0.66
C PHE A 66 0.56 6.82 0.86
N TYR A 67 -0.31 6.64 1.85
CA TYR A 67 -0.91 5.37 2.19
C TYR A 67 -2.43 5.46 2.10
N THR A 68 -3.06 4.46 1.50
CA THR A 68 -4.53 4.42 1.31
C THR A 68 -5.00 2.97 1.35
N HIS A 69 -6.11 2.68 2.01
CA HIS A 69 -6.70 1.35 1.94
C HIS A 69 -7.33 1.10 0.56
N ALA A 70 -7.31 -0.16 0.15
CA ALA A 70 -8.12 -0.71 -0.92
C ALA A 70 -8.71 -2.02 -0.40
N GLY A 71 -9.80 -1.89 0.36
CA GLY A 71 -10.37 -3.02 1.12
C GLY A 71 -9.37 -3.56 2.14
N CYS A 72 -9.06 -4.85 2.05
CA CYS A 72 -8.10 -5.51 2.94
C CYS A 72 -6.62 -5.23 2.59
N THR A 73 -6.35 -4.59 1.45
CA THR A 73 -4.99 -4.27 1.02
C THR A 73 -4.65 -2.82 1.32
N LEU A 74 -3.36 -2.52 1.45
CA LEU A 74 -2.86 -1.16 1.62
C LEU A 74 -2.07 -0.75 0.38
N VAL A 75 -2.52 0.30 -0.29
CA VAL A 75 -1.80 0.93 -1.40
C VAL A 75 -0.81 1.95 -0.83
N ALA A 76 0.46 1.77 -1.17
CA ALA A 76 1.55 2.67 -0.81
C ALA A 76 2.10 3.35 -2.07
N LEU A 77 2.15 4.68 -2.07
CA LEU A 77 2.77 5.48 -3.13
C LEU A 77 4.16 5.91 -2.69
N ASN A 78 5.18 5.65 -3.51
CA ASN A 78 6.55 6.06 -3.21
C ASN A 78 6.65 7.60 -3.31
N PRO A 79 7.03 8.32 -2.22
CA PRO A 79 7.18 9.77 -2.25
C PRO A 79 8.43 10.25 -3.02
N PHE A 80 9.33 9.34 -3.41
CA PHE A 80 10.64 9.61 -4.05
C PHE A 80 11.54 10.59 -3.28
N ARG A 81 11.23 10.80 -2.01
CA ARG A 81 12.01 11.63 -1.08
C ARG A 81 11.92 11.04 0.33
N PRO A 82 12.93 11.27 1.18
CA PRO A 82 12.84 10.90 2.59
C PRO A 82 11.68 11.63 3.27
N VAL A 83 10.86 10.89 4.02
CA VAL A 83 9.78 11.43 4.86
C VAL A 83 9.93 10.85 6.28
N PRO A 84 10.97 11.26 7.02
CA PRO A 84 11.35 10.61 8.29
C PRO A 84 10.25 10.73 9.36
N GLU A 85 9.44 11.78 9.30
CA GLU A 85 8.33 12.03 10.21
C GLU A 85 7.31 10.87 10.24
N LEU A 86 7.08 10.20 9.11
CA LEU A 86 6.14 9.07 9.00
C LEU A 86 6.64 7.77 9.66
N TYR A 87 7.95 7.62 9.85
CA TYR A 87 8.57 6.38 10.31
C TYR A 87 9.33 6.55 11.63
N SER A 88 9.02 7.61 12.37
CA SER A 88 9.62 7.86 13.68
C SER A 88 9.18 6.81 14.71
N LEU A 89 9.99 6.64 15.75
CA LEU A 89 9.67 5.71 16.86
C LEU A 89 8.38 6.11 17.58
N ASP A 90 8.11 7.41 17.69
CA ASP A 90 6.89 7.92 18.33
C ASP A 90 5.66 7.52 17.53
N VAL A 91 5.71 7.62 16.20
CA VAL A 91 4.64 7.14 15.31
C VAL A 91 4.46 5.63 15.47
N MET A 92 5.54 4.83 15.49
CA MET A 92 5.41 3.38 15.70
C MET A 92 4.68 3.04 17.01
N LYS A 93 5.01 3.74 18.10
CA LYS A 93 4.36 3.58 19.41
C LYS A 93 2.91 4.05 19.38
N GLU A 94 2.60 5.14 18.69
CA GLU A 94 1.23 5.62 18.50
C GLU A 94 0.37 4.55 17.82
N TYR A 95 0.87 3.95 16.73
CA TYR A 95 0.18 2.87 16.01
C TYR A 95 0.01 1.60 16.82
N HIS A 96 0.91 1.30 17.75
CA HIS A 96 0.77 0.17 18.65
C HIS A 96 -0.32 0.38 19.72
N ASN A 97 -0.38 1.58 20.30
CA ASN A 97 -1.29 1.89 21.41
C ASN A 97 -2.69 2.32 20.97
N ALA A 98 -2.85 2.84 19.75
CA ALA A 98 -4.14 3.30 19.24
C ALA A 98 -4.96 2.17 18.60
N ALA A 99 -6.29 2.29 18.67
CA ALA A 99 -7.22 1.35 18.05
C ALA A 99 -7.62 1.73 16.62
N GLN A 100 -7.60 3.02 16.28
CA GLN A 100 -7.96 3.53 14.94
C GLN A 100 -7.08 4.71 14.57
N LEU A 101 -6.34 4.55 13.48
CA LEU A 101 -5.49 5.58 12.90
C LEU A 101 -5.68 5.62 11.38
N LYS A 102 -5.11 6.66 10.77
CA LYS A 102 -5.11 6.83 9.32
C LYS A 102 -4.37 5.68 8.62
N PRO A 103 -4.69 5.39 7.34
CA PRO A 103 -4.02 4.34 6.60
C PRO A 103 -2.50 4.49 6.68
N HIS A 104 -1.82 3.44 7.11
CA HIS A 104 -0.37 3.42 7.24
C HIS A 104 0.14 1.98 7.25
N ILE A 105 1.41 1.79 6.88
CA ILE A 105 2.06 0.49 6.89
C ILE A 105 2.04 -0.16 8.29
N PHE A 106 2.09 0.65 9.34
CA PHE A 106 2.07 0.17 10.73
C PHE A 106 0.71 -0.38 11.17
N ILE A 107 -0.40 -0.02 10.51
CA ILE A 107 -1.71 -0.65 10.79
C ILE A 107 -1.65 -2.12 10.40
N VAL A 108 -1.13 -2.41 9.20
CA VAL A 108 -1.01 -3.79 8.71
C VAL A 108 -0.05 -4.58 9.59
N ALA A 109 1.02 -3.93 10.05
CA ALA A 109 1.98 -4.54 10.97
C ALA A 109 1.34 -4.89 12.32
N GLU A 110 0.59 -3.94 12.90
CA GLU A 110 -0.10 -4.09 14.18
C GLU A 110 -1.23 -5.13 14.11
N GLU A 111 -1.99 -5.17 13.02
CA GLU A 111 -3.02 -6.20 12.82
C GLU A 111 -2.40 -7.60 12.82
N ALA A 112 -1.32 -7.80 12.06
CA ALA A 112 -0.59 -9.06 12.08
C ALA A 112 -0.01 -9.36 13.48
N TYR A 113 0.52 -8.36 14.19
CA TYR A 113 1.03 -8.52 15.55
C TYR A 113 -0.05 -8.99 16.53
N ARG A 114 -1.20 -8.30 16.55
CA ARG A 114 -2.35 -8.65 17.40
C ARG A 114 -2.92 -10.02 17.05
N ASN A 115 -2.93 -10.41 15.78
CA ASN A 115 -3.36 -11.74 15.35
C ASN A 115 -2.46 -12.85 15.91
N VAL A 116 -1.15 -12.62 16.02
CA VAL A 116 -0.23 -13.57 16.68
C VAL A 116 -0.47 -13.62 18.19
N GLN A 117 -0.70 -12.48 18.84
CA GLN A 117 -0.87 -12.41 20.30
C GLN A 117 -2.23 -12.88 20.81
N GLY A 118 -3.31 -12.61 20.06
CA GLY A 118 -4.69 -12.79 20.51
C GLY A 118 -5.23 -14.21 20.37
N GLN A 119 -4.47 -15.14 19.78
CA GLN A 119 -4.94 -16.50 19.52
C GLN A 119 -4.48 -17.49 20.59
N LEU A 120 -5.34 -18.47 20.91
CA LEU A 120 -5.09 -19.54 21.90
C LEU A 120 -3.87 -20.43 21.56
N GLY A 121 -3.33 -20.31 20.35
CA GLY A 121 -2.03 -20.81 19.94
C GLY A 121 -1.45 -19.91 18.85
N PRO A 122 -0.11 -19.77 18.75
CA PRO A 122 0.49 -18.87 17.79
C PRO A 122 0.26 -19.38 16.35
N VAL A 123 -0.45 -18.59 15.53
CA VAL A 123 -0.57 -18.83 14.09
C VAL A 123 0.35 -17.88 13.34
N ASN A 124 1.21 -18.46 12.49
CA ASN A 124 2.14 -17.70 11.68
C ASN A 124 1.41 -16.73 10.74
N GLN A 125 1.83 -15.47 10.72
CA GLN A 125 1.31 -14.43 9.82
C GLN A 125 2.28 -14.22 8.66
N SER A 126 1.73 -13.82 7.51
CA SER A 126 2.52 -13.42 6.34
C SER A 126 2.09 -12.04 5.87
N LEU A 127 3.07 -11.16 5.62
CA LEU A 127 2.86 -9.88 4.96
C LEU A 127 3.49 -9.95 3.57
N VAL A 128 2.69 -9.74 2.54
CA VAL A 128 3.14 -9.76 1.16
C VAL A 128 3.28 -8.32 0.66
N VAL A 129 4.51 -7.93 0.31
CA VAL A 129 4.81 -6.62 -0.28
C VAL A 129 5.07 -6.80 -1.78
N SER A 130 4.14 -6.33 -2.60
CA SER A 130 4.21 -6.41 -4.06
C SER A 130 4.39 -5.02 -4.69
N GLY A 131 4.85 -4.99 -5.94
CA GLY A 131 5.08 -3.77 -6.70
C GLY A 131 6.22 -3.91 -7.71
N GLU A 132 6.29 -2.98 -8.66
CA GLU A 132 7.35 -2.94 -9.67
C GLU A 132 8.73 -2.55 -9.09
N SER A 133 9.77 -2.60 -9.93
CA SER A 133 11.08 -2.07 -9.54
C SER A 133 10.97 -0.60 -9.17
N GLY A 134 11.65 -0.17 -8.10
CA GLY A 134 11.57 1.21 -7.62
C GLY A 134 10.30 1.59 -6.82
N ALA A 135 9.31 0.69 -6.68
CA ALA A 135 8.09 0.96 -5.91
C ALA A 135 8.31 1.12 -4.38
N GLY A 136 9.51 0.81 -3.86
CA GLY A 136 9.81 0.93 -2.43
C GLY A 136 9.57 -0.34 -1.60
N LYS A 137 9.52 -1.53 -2.22
CA LYS A 137 9.31 -2.81 -1.54
C LYS A 137 10.35 -3.08 -0.43
N THR A 138 11.64 -2.95 -0.75
CA THR A 138 12.73 -3.17 0.23
C THR A 138 12.65 -2.21 1.41
N TRP A 139 12.35 -0.93 1.15
CA TRP A 139 12.17 0.07 2.21
C TRP A 139 10.98 -0.28 3.11
N THR A 140 9.85 -0.64 2.51
CA THR A 140 8.63 -1.10 3.19
C THR A 140 8.93 -2.27 4.13
N SER A 141 9.64 -3.30 3.65
CA SER A 141 10.04 -4.45 4.49
C SER A 141 10.95 -4.04 5.64
N ARG A 142 11.91 -3.14 5.42
CA ARG A 142 12.78 -2.61 6.49
C ARG A 142 11.97 -1.87 7.55
N CYS A 143 11.01 -1.04 7.15
CA CYS A 143 10.12 -0.34 8.08
C CYS A 143 9.27 -1.30 8.92
N LEU A 144 8.73 -2.36 8.32
CA LEU A 144 7.99 -3.41 9.04
C LEU A 144 8.86 -4.12 10.08
N MET A 145 10.08 -4.50 9.70
CA MET A 145 11.02 -5.15 10.62
C MET A 145 11.38 -4.24 11.80
N LYS A 146 11.61 -2.96 11.53
CA LYS A 146 11.88 -1.97 12.58
C LYS A 146 10.68 -1.78 13.51
N TYR A 147 9.47 -1.76 12.96
CA TYR A 147 8.25 -1.71 13.75
C TYR A 147 8.17 -2.90 14.72
N TYR A 148 8.30 -4.13 14.22
CA TYR A 148 8.27 -5.33 15.07
C TYR A 148 9.38 -5.36 16.13
N ALA A 149 10.59 -4.96 15.78
CA ALA A 149 11.68 -4.85 16.74
C ALA A 149 11.38 -3.82 17.85
N THR A 150 10.65 -2.76 17.52
CA THR A 150 10.26 -1.70 18.47
C THR A 150 9.13 -2.16 19.40
N VAL A 151 8.08 -2.78 18.87
CA VAL A 151 6.89 -3.17 19.68
C VAL A 151 7.09 -4.48 20.44
N ALA A 152 7.92 -5.40 19.94
CA ALA A 152 8.23 -6.65 20.63
C ALA A 152 9.36 -6.51 21.67
N ALA A 153 10.01 -5.35 21.77
CA ALA A 153 11.04 -5.11 22.77
C ALA A 153 10.42 -5.11 24.18
N PRO A 154 10.91 -5.94 25.12
CA PRO A 154 10.38 -5.97 26.48
C PRO A 154 10.59 -4.64 27.18
N SER A 155 9.53 -4.13 27.81
CA SER A 155 9.48 -2.87 28.57
C SER A 155 10.42 -2.84 29.79
N SER A 156 11.05 -3.96 30.15
CA SER A 156 12.10 -4.04 31.17
C SER A 156 13.50 -3.68 30.67
N VAL A 157 13.69 -3.41 29.37
CA VAL A 157 14.96 -2.99 28.78
C VAL A 157 14.87 -1.51 28.44
N VAL A 158 14.83 -0.68 29.48
CA VAL A 158 14.90 0.80 29.36
C VAL A 158 16.29 1.27 28.90
N GLU A 159 17.27 0.38 28.68
CA GLU A 159 18.68 0.78 28.46
C GLU A 159 19.40 0.22 27.23
N SER A 160 18.74 -0.25 26.17
CA SER A 160 19.53 -0.54 24.96
C SER A 160 18.81 -0.20 23.66
N HIS A 161 18.88 1.07 23.27
CA HIS A 161 18.92 1.46 21.86
C HIS A 161 19.76 0.47 21.02
N ASP A 162 20.85 -0.02 21.63
CA ASP A 162 21.77 -1.06 21.18
C ASP A 162 21.16 -2.41 20.76
N THR A 163 20.01 -2.85 21.30
CA THR A 163 19.41 -4.16 20.94
C THR A 163 18.46 -4.05 19.75
N VAL A 164 17.60 -3.03 19.73
CA VAL A 164 16.77 -2.68 18.55
C VAL A 164 17.69 -2.36 17.37
N GLU A 165 18.74 -1.58 17.60
CA GLU A 165 19.75 -1.25 16.59
C GLU A 165 20.56 -2.49 16.16
N ARG A 166 20.83 -3.46 17.05
CA ARG A 166 21.46 -4.74 16.66
C ARG A 166 20.57 -5.63 15.80
N ILE A 167 19.27 -5.74 16.11
CA ILE A 167 18.33 -6.54 15.30
C ILE A 167 18.11 -5.85 13.96
N GLU A 168 17.90 -4.54 13.96
CA GLU A 168 17.82 -3.71 12.74
C GLU A 168 19.10 -3.93 11.92
N ARG A 169 20.30 -3.70 12.47
CA ARG A 169 21.57 -3.91 11.75
C ARG A 169 21.72 -5.33 11.22
N ARG A 170 21.47 -6.38 12.01
CA ARG A 170 21.62 -7.77 11.54
C ARG A 170 20.73 -8.11 10.35
N VAL A 171 19.51 -7.58 10.34
CA VAL A 171 18.59 -7.79 9.21
C VAL A 171 19.00 -6.92 8.02
N LEU A 172 19.45 -5.68 8.25
CA LEU A 172 19.90 -4.77 7.20
C LEU A 172 21.23 -5.19 6.55
N ASP A 173 22.17 -5.70 7.33
CA ASP A 173 23.48 -6.17 6.90
C ASP A 173 23.38 -7.45 6.04
N SER A 174 22.24 -8.15 6.11
CA SER A 174 21.95 -9.29 5.24
C SER A 174 21.50 -8.87 3.82
N ASN A 175 21.00 -7.63 3.65
CA ASN A 175 20.49 -7.16 2.36
C ASN A 175 21.56 -7.03 1.28
N PRO A 176 22.77 -6.48 1.51
CA PRO A 176 23.80 -6.39 0.47
C PRO A 176 24.21 -7.77 -0.07
N ILE A 177 24.25 -8.79 0.80
CA ILE A 177 24.58 -10.17 0.41
C ILE A 177 23.42 -10.75 -0.41
N MET A 178 22.18 -10.60 0.07
CA MET A 178 20.99 -11.11 -0.62
C MET A 178 20.72 -10.41 -1.96
N GLU A 179 21.00 -9.11 -2.06
CA GLU A 179 20.96 -8.33 -3.30
C GLU A 179 22.07 -8.79 -4.26
N ALA A 180 23.30 -9.01 -3.75
CA ALA A 180 24.42 -9.49 -4.56
C ALA A 180 24.21 -10.91 -5.14
N PHE A 181 23.44 -11.78 -4.46
CA PHE A 181 23.17 -13.14 -4.93
C PHE A 181 21.81 -13.30 -5.63
N GLY A 182 20.82 -12.42 -5.39
CA GLY A 182 19.44 -12.61 -5.85
C GLY A 182 18.87 -11.49 -6.72
N MET A 183 19.49 -10.30 -6.77
CA MET A 183 19.02 -9.19 -7.59
C MET A 183 19.96 -8.95 -8.77
N THR A 184 19.61 -9.49 -9.94
CA THR A 184 20.19 -9.03 -11.20
C THR A 184 19.82 -7.56 -11.38
N VAL A 185 20.81 -6.68 -11.38
CA VAL A 185 20.68 -5.31 -11.91
C VAL A 185 20.36 -5.40 -13.40
N GLY A 186 19.07 -5.49 -13.73
CA GLY A 186 18.60 -5.29 -15.09
C GLY A 186 18.90 -3.85 -15.49
N LEU A 187 19.75 -3.66 -16.49
CA LEU A 187 19.99 -2.37 -17.14
C LEU A 187 18.65 -1.71 -17.51
N LEU A 188 18.25 -0.70 -16.75
CA LEU A 188 17.41 0.44 -17.15
C LEU A 188 17.33 1.39 -15.95
N SER A 189 18.36 2.22 -15.80
CA SER A 189 18.29 3.46 -15.02
C SER A 189 19.18 4.49 -15.72
N PHE A 190 18.53 5.41 -16.41
CA PHE A 190 18.88 6.83 -16.42
C PHE A 190 17.68 7.57 -15.82
#